data_AF-A0AAD1TI96-F1
#
_entry.id   AF-A0AAD1TI96-F1
#
_cell.length_a   1.000
_cell.length_b   1.000
_cell.length_c   1.000
_cell.angle_alpha   90.00
_cell.angle_beta   90.00
_cell.angle_gamma   90.00
#
_symmetry.space_group_name_H-M   'P 1'
#
loop_
_entity.id
_entity.type
_entity.pdbx_description
1 polymer ?
#
loop_
_entity_poly.entity_id
_entity_poly.type
_entity_poly.pdbx_seq_one_letter_code
_entity_poly.pdbx_strand_id
1 'polypeptide(L)'
;MAQQRWKKSTSKAEKLHLFGNKKQTEPGDLRAWSQDGGASTDGLDFAALAESDPDLDKLTKSHLQQPLDAMSQKLITSWQHSMDSLRKDVQELGKQTSHVESKMEDFTFAHNDLATHVKHIEQKLTTMEMKHTDLEDRARRNNLRIRGIPETVLPENLQVYVRGLLQAHAPDILAGMLLIVECTGCHDHSSYLTLPHGMC
;
A
#
# COMPACT_ATOMS: atom_id res chain seq x y z
N MET A 1 -20.07 19.76 27.43
CA MET A 1 -18.60 20.00 27.38
C MET A 1 -17.89 18.76 26.84
N ALA A 2 -18.05 18.44 25.55
CA ALA A 2 -17.37 17.30 24.91
C ALA A 2 -17.27 17.47 23.38
N GLN A 3 -17.07 18.71 22.93
CA GLN A 3 -16.74 19.02 21.54
C GLN A 3 -15.47 19.85 21.57
N GLN A 4 -14.41 19.31 20.94
CA GLN A 4 -13.17 19.96 20.47
C GLN A 4 -11.95 19.06 20.73
N ARG A 5 -11.91 17.87 20.13
CA ARG A 5 -10.69 17.05 20.12
C ARG A 5 -10.32 16.47 18.74
N TRP A 6 -10.90 16.99 17.65
CA TRP A 6 -10.75 16.43 16.30
C TRP A 6 -10.34 17.46 15.24
N LYS A 7 -9.47 18.42 15.57
CA LYS A 7 -8.88 19.37 14.58
C LYS A 7 -7.35 19.41 14.59
N LYS A 8 -6.70 18.24 14.65
CA LYS A 8 -5.25 18.12 14.43
C LYS A 8 -4.91 16.82 13.70
N SER A 9 -5.19 16.73 12.40
CA SER A 9 -4.53 15.71 11.55
C SER A 9 -4.40 16.05 10.07
N THR A 10 -4.58 17.31 9.65
CA THR A 10 -4.26 17.76 8.29
C THR A 10 -2.99 18.61 8.31
N SER A 11 -1.89 18.01 8.75
CA SER A 11 -0.54 18.55 8.59
C SER A 11 0.46 17.40 8.64
N LYS A 12 0.41 16.55 7.61
CA LYS A 12 1.49 15.61 7.28
C LYS A 12 1.41 15.17 5.81
N ALA A 13 1.14 16.15 4.95
CA ALA A 13 1.29 16.03 3.49
C ALA A 13 2.65 16.59 3.03
N GLU A 14 3.67 16.48 3.87
CA GLU A 14 5.05 16.83 3.53
C GLU A 14 5.93 15.60 3.57
N LYS A 15 6.68 15.44 2.48
CA LYS A 15 7.87 14.56 2.30
C LYS A 15 7.61 13.06 2.13
N LEU A 16 7.11 12.71 0.95
CA LEU A 16 7.61 11.54 0.21
C LEU A 16 8.03 11.97 -1.21
N HIS A 17 8.97 12.92 -1.29
CA HIS A 17 9.93 12.98 -2.38
C HIS A 17 11.15 12.18 -1.93
N LEU A 18 11.16 10.87 -2.17
CA LEU A 18 12.37 10.07 -2.05
C LEU A 18 12.27 8.87 -2.99
N PHE A 19 13.30 8.77 -3.81
CA PHE A 19 13.65 7.66 -4.71
C PHE A 19 12.89 7.52 -6.02
N GLY A 20 13.22 8.43 -6.93
CA GLY A 20 13.00 8.25 -8.38
C GLY A 20 14.05 8.97 -9.22
N ASN A 21 15.30 9.10 -8.74
CA ASN A 21 16.41 9.56 -9.57
C ASN A 21 16.82 8.43 -10.53
N LYS A 22 16.01 8.21 -11.58
CA LYS A 22 16.51 7.61 -12.82
C LYS A 22 17.38 8.68 -13.49
N LYS A 23 18.64 8.76 -13.07
CA LYS A 23 19.69 9.28 -13.94
C LYS A 23 19.68 8.38 -15.18
N GLN A 24 19.19 8.92 -16.29
CA GLN A 24 19.61 8.47 -17.62
C GLN A 24 21.14 8.53 -17.62
N THR A 25 21.76 7.39 -17.41
CA THR A 25 23.14 7.18 -17.83
C THR A 25 23.10 7.14 -19.34
N GLU A 26 23.49 8.27 -19.93
CA GLU A 26 23.97 8.37 -21.31
C GLU A 26 24.83 7.14 -21.66
N PRO A 27 24.71 6.57 -22.86
CA PRO A 27 25.65 5.55 -23.32
C PRO A 27 27.02 6.21 -23.48
N GLY A 28 27.85 6.08 -22.43
CA GLY A 28 29.23 6.52 -22.47
C GLY A 28 29.99 5.80 -23.58
N ASP A 29 30.39 6.59 -24.57
CA ASP A 29 31.35 6.27 -25.62
C ASP A 29 32.56 5.50 -25.06
N LEU A 30 32.55 4.18 -25.24
CA LEU A 30 33.64 3.26 -24.90
C LEU A 30 34.52 2.96 -26.14
N ARG A 31 34.77 3.95 -26.99
CA ARG A 31 35.73 3.85 -28.11
C ARG A 31 36.60 5.09 -28.24
N ALA A 32 37.44 5.31 -27.24
CA ALA A 32 38.58 6.23 -27.39
C ALA A 32 39.76 5.73 -26.54
N TRP A 33 40.27 4.55 -26.87
CA TRP A 33 41.66 4.20 -26.59
C TRP A 33 42.34 4.01 -27.94
N SER A 34 42.68 5.15 -28.54
CA SER A 34 43.75 5.22 -29.54
C SER A 34 45.04 4.87 -28.81
N GLN A 35 45.69 3.79 -29.21
CA GLN A 35 47.08 3.55 -28.87
C GLN A 35 47.86 3.54 -30.18
N ASP A 36 48.11 4.76 -30.66
CA ASP A 36 49.19 5.04 -31.60
C ASP A 36 50.50 4.62 -30.94
N GLY A 37 51.03 3.50 -31.42
CA GLY A 37 52.32 2.94 -31.02
C GLY A 37 53.06 2.45 -32.25
N GLY A 38 53.33 3.36 -33.19
CA GLY A 38 54.30 3.13 -34.24
C GLY A 38 55.69 3.01 -33.62
N ALA A 39 56.24 1.80 -33.61
CA ALA A 39 57.65 1.55 -33.37
C ALA A 39 58.26 1.01 -34.65
N SER A 40 59.14 1.83 -35.22
CA SER A 40 60.06 1.52 -36.32
C SER A 40 60.72 0.16 -36.11
N THR A 41 60.49 -0.78 -37.01
CA THR A 41 61.33 -1.97 -37.15
C THR A 41 62.48 -1.62 -38.08
N ASP A 42 63.44 -0.87 -37.57
CA ASP A 42 64.74 -0.76 -38.22
C ASP A 42 65.45 -2.12 -38.10
N GLY A 43 65.78 -2.66 -39.27
CA GLY A 43 66.39 -3.96 -39.45
C GLY A 43 67.69 -4.08 -38.66
N LEU A 44 67.67 -5.00 -37.70
CA LEU A 44 68.87 -5.66 -37.21
C LEU A 44 68.73 -7.12 -37.63
N ASP A 45 69.42 -7.46 -38.72
CA ASP A 45 69.65 -8.84 -39.16
C ASP A 45 70.43 -9.60 -38.08
N PHE A 46 69.70 -10.16 -37.12
CA PHE A 46 70.21 -11.08 -36.10
C PHE A 46 70.20 -12.52 -36.66
N ALA A 47 70.85 -12.72 -37.81
CA ALA A 47 70.85 -13.99 -38.52
C ALA A 47 72.07 -14.89 -38.17
N ALA A 48 72.91 -14.54 -37.20
CA ALA A 48 74.26 -15.12 -37.08
C ALA A 48 74.65 -15.70 -35.71
N LEU A 49 73.71 -16.11 -34.85
CA LEU A 49 74.02 -16.67 -33.52
C LEU A 49 73.21 -17.91 -33.12
N ALA A 50 72.72 -18.67 -34.10
CA ALA A 50 71.99 -19.92 -33.88
C ALA A 50 72.87 -21.17 -34.06
N GLU A 51 74.00 -21.24 -33.35
CA GLU A 51 74.60 -22.53 -32.98
C GLU A 51 74.40 -22.69 -31.48
N SER A 52 73.16 -22.94 -31.08
CA SER A 52 72.82 -23.29 -29.70
C SER A 52 73.04 -24.79 -29.49
N ASP A 53 73.82 -25.11 -28.47
CA ASP A 53 74.08 -26.48 -28.03
C ASP A 53 72.75 -27.22 -27.81
N PRO A 54 72.47 -28.31 -28.57
CA PRO A 54 71.18 -28.98 -28.56
C PRO A 54 70.84 -29.63 -27.22
N ASP A 55 71.82 -29.82 -26.33
CA ASP A 55 71.62 -30.39 -25.00
C ASP A 55 71.25 -29.36 -23.93
N LEU A 56 71.67 -28.09 -24.07
CA LEU A 56 71.26 -27.02 -23.15
C LEU A 56 69.79 -26.65 -23.39
N ASP A 57 69.37 -26.64 -24.65
CA ASP A 57 68.00 -26.34 -25.06
C ASP A 57 67.00 -27.44 -24.63
N LYS A 58 67.47 -28.70 -24.53
CA LYS A 58 66.71 -29.80 -23.94
C LYS A 58 66.58 -29.68 -22.42
N LEU A 59 67.64 -29.26 -21.73
CA LEU A 59 67.63 -29.14 -20.26
C LEU A 59 66.74 -27.97 -19.80
N THR A 60 66.82 -26.82 -20.48
CA THR A 60 65.99 -25.64 -20.20
C THR A 60 64.51 -25.89 -20.52
N LYS A 61 64.21 -26.50 -21.68
CA LYS A 61 62.83 -26.90 -22.03
C LYS A 61 62.25 -27.95 -21.09
N SER A 62 63.01 -28.94 -20.67
CA SER A 62 62.45 -29.99 -19.81
C SER A 62 62.27 -29.55 -18.37
N HIS A 63 63.23 -28.82 -17.79
CA HIS A 63 63.20 -28.54 -16.35
C HIS A 63 62.43 -27.29 -15.96
N LEU A 64 62.42 -26.24 -16.79
CA LEU A 64 61.76 -24.96 -16.48
C LEU A 64 60.43 -24.77 -17.21
N GLN A 65 60.29 -25.28 -18.43
CA GLN A 65 59.03 -25.18 -19.18
C GLN A 65 57.92 -26.01 -18.51
N GLN A 66 58.26 -27.23 -18.08
CA GLN A 66 57.29 -28.15 -17.48
C GLN A 66 56.60 -27.61 -16.21
N PRO A 67 57.30 -27.03 -15.22
CA PRO A 67 56.64 -26.42 -14.06
C PRO A 67 55.90 -25.12 -14.41
N LEU A 68 56.37 -24.34 -15.38
CA LEU A 68 55.68 -23.13 -15.86
C LEU A 68 54.35 -23.50 -16.54
N ASP A 69 54.36 -24.51 -17.40
CA ASP A 69 53.18 -25.03 -18.08
C ASP A 69 52.19 -25.65 -17.07
N ALA A 70 52.71 -26.37 -16.06
CA ALA A 70 51.87 -26.90 -15.00
C ALA A 70 51.21 -25.77 -14.18
N MET A 71 51.92 -24.67 -13.91
CA MET A 71 51.37 -23.53 -13.18
C MET A 71 50.36 -22.75 -14.03
N SER A 72 50.65 -22.54 -15.32
CA SER A 72 49.74 -21.86 -16.25
C SER A 72 48.45 -22.65 -16.42
N GLN A 73 48.52 -23.97 -16.55
CA GLN A 73 47.34 -24.85 -16.60
C GLN A 73 46.52 -24.79 -15.30
N LYS A 74 47.17 -24.78 -14.13
CA LYS A 74 46.47 -24.61 -12.84
C LYS A 74 45.75 -23.28 -12.75
N LEU A 75 46.38 -22.20 -13.22
CA LEU A 75 45.77 -20.87 -13.20
C LEU A 75 44.59 -20.79 -14.18
N ILE A 76 44.75 -21.35 -15.38
CA ILE A 76 43.67 -21.42 -16.38
C ILE A 76 42.49 -22.22 -15.84
N THR A 77 42.73 -23.40 -15.28
CA THR A 77 41.66 -24.26 -14.74
C THR A 77 40.98 -23.62 -13.52
N SER A 78 41.75 -23.00 -12.62
CA SER A 78 41.20 -22.24 -11.49
C SER A 78 40.36 -21.05 -11.97
N TRP A 79 40.81 -20.33 -12.99
CA TRP A 79 40.10 -19.17 -13.52
C TRP A 79 38.82 -19.58 -14.27
N GLN A 80 38.89 -20.64 -15.08
CA GLN A 80 37.73 -21.26 -15.72
C GLN A 80 36.70 -21.70 -14.68
N HIS A 81 37.14 -22.36 -13.61
CA HIS A 81 36.26 -22.77 -12.53
C HIS A 81 35.56 -21.58 -11.85
N SER A 82 36.30 -20.52 -11.54
CA SER A 82 35.72 -19.28 -10.97
C SER A 82 34.72 -18.63 -11.92
N MET A 83 35.03 -18.59 -13.23
CA MET A 83 34.12 -18.03 -14.25
C MET A 83 32.85 -18.86 -14.40
N ASP A 84 32.97 -20.20 -14.37
CA ASP A 84 31.82 -21.10 -14.41
C ASP A 84 30.94 -20.96 -13.15
N SER A 85 31.57 -20.79 -11.98
CA SER A 85 30.85 -20.52 -10.72
C SER A 85 30.08 -19.21 -10.80
N LEU A 86 30.75 -18.12 -11.18
CA LEU A 86 30.11 -16.80 -11.32
C LEU A 86 28.98 -16.83 -12.35
N ARG A 87 29.15 -17.55 -13.46
CA ARG A 87 28.10 -17.71 -14.47
C ARG A 87 26.88 -18.42 -13.90
N LYS A 88 27.07 -19.46 -13.08
CA LYS A 88 25.96 -20.14 -12.39
C LYS A 88 25.27 -19.22 -11.41
N ASP A 89 26.02 -18.46 -10.61
CA ASP A 89 25.46 -17.53 -9.64
C ASP A 89 24.65 -16.41 -10.31
N VAL A 90 25.14 -15.86 -11.41
CA VAL A 90 24.41 -14.86 -12.21
C VAL A 90 23.12 -15.44 -12.79
N GLN A 91 23.15 -16.69 -13.27
CA GLN A 91 21.94 -17.36 -13.76
C GLN A 91 20.93 -17.61 -12.64
N GLU A 92 21.38 -18.02 -11.46
CA GLU A 92 20.54 -18.26 -10.30
C GLU A 92 19.92 -16.95 -9.78
N LEU A 93 20.70 -15.89 -9.67
CA LEU A 93 20.20 -14.56 -9.34
C LEU A 93 19.17 -14.07 -10.36
N GLY A 94 19.38 -14.36 -11.65
CA GLY A 94 18.41 -14.07 -12.70
C GLY A 94 17.07 -14.76 -12.45
N LYS A 95 17.09 -16.07 -12.14
CA LYS A 95 15.87 -16.83 -11.81
C LYS A 95 15.17 -16.31 -10.56
N GLN A 96 15.93 -16.02 -9.51
CA GLN A 96 15.38 -15.48 -8.27
C GLN A 96 14.76 -14.09 -8.49
N THR A 97 15.39 -13.26 -9.31
CA THR A 97 14.86 -11.94 -9.68
C THR A 97 13.53 -12.09 -10.41
N SER A 98 13.46 -12.93 -11.46
CA SER A 98 12.20 -13.17 -12.19
C SER A 98 11.10 -13.75 -11.29
N HIS A 99 11.44 -14.61 -10.33
CA HIS A 99 10.49 -15.15 -9.37
C HIS A 99 9.93 -14.08 -8.43
N VAL A 100 10.78 -13.19 -7.92
CA VAL A 100 10.35 -12.08 -7.07
C VAL A 100 9.50 -11.08 -7.86
N GLU A 101 9.86 -10.79 -9.10
CA GLU A 101 9.08 -9.92 -9.99
C GLU A 101 7.68 -10.49 -10.23
N SER A 102 7.57 -11.78 -10.57
CA SER A 102 6.27 -12.45 -10.75
C SER A 102 5.42 -12.40 -9.47
N LYS A 103 5.99 -12.66 -8.30
CA LYS A 103 5.28 -12.54 -7.03
C LYS A 103 4.84 -11.11 -6.71
N MET A 104 5.63 -10.12 -7.12
CA MET A 104 5.30 -8.72 -6.92
C MET A 104 4.11 -8.30 -7.81
N GLU A 105 4.02 -8.83 -9.02
CA GLU A 105 2.86 -8.64 -9.91
C GLU A 105 1.59 -9.25 -9.28
N ASP A 106 1.65 -10.49 -8.80
CA ASP A 106 0.54 -11.15 -8.11
C ASP A 106 0.07 -10.36 -6.89
N PHE A 107 1.02 -9.87 -6.08
CA PHE A 107 0.72 -9.05 -4.91
C PHE A 107 0.08 -7.72 -5.30
N THR A 108 0.57 -7.08 -6.37
CA THR A 108 0.00 -5.82 -6.87
C THR A 108 -1.43 -6.03 -7.37
N PHE A 109 -1.70 -7.13 -8.06
CA PHE A 109 -3.03 -7.50 -8.49
C PHE A 109 -3.98 -7.71 -7.29
N ALA A 110 -3.58 -8.54 -6.33
CA ALA A 110 -4.38 -8.80 -5.12
C ALA A 110 -4.62 -7.54 -4.29
N HIS A 111 -3.62 -6.66 -4.17
CA HIS A 111 -3.75 -5.38 -3.49
C HIS A 111 -4.77 -4.46 -4.18
N ASN A 112 -4.72 -4.38 -5.51
CA ASN A 112 -5.67 -3.57 -6.27
C ASN A 112 -7.11 -4.09 -6.15
N ASP A 113 -7.30 -5.41 -6.17
CA ASP A 113 -8.60 -6.04 -5.93
C ASP A 113 -9.13 -5.79 -4.52
N LEU A 114 -8.27 -5.90 -3.50
CA LEU A 114 -8.67 -5.57 -2.13
C LEU A 114 -9.04 -4.08 -1.99
N ALA A 115 -8.28 -3.19 -2.64
CA ALA A 115 -8.55 -1.75 -2.60
C ALA A 115 -9.89 -1.39 -3.26
N THR A 116 -10.31 -2.08 -4.32
CA THR A 116 -11.64 -1.87 -4.94
C THR A 116 -12.75 -2.40 -4.03
N HIS A 117 -12.56 -3.55 -3.39
CA HIS A 117 -13.52 -4.11 -2.44
C HIS A 117 -13.72 -3.22 -1.21
N VAL A 118 -12.65 -2.66 -0.65
CA VAL A 118 -12.75 -1.71 0.48
C VAL A 118 -13.59 -0.49 0.09
N LYS A 119 -13.32 0.13 -1.07
CA LYS A 119 -14.11 1.26 -1.56
C LYS A 119 -15.59 0.92 -1.73
N HIS A 120 -15.90 -0.28 -2.23
CA HIS A 120 -17.29 -0.73 -2.39
C HIS A 120 -18.00 -0.91 -1.06
N ILE A 121 -17.31 -1.45 -0.06
CA ILE A 121 -17.85 -1.62 1.30
C ILE A 121 -18.10 -0.25 1.94
N GLU A 122 -17.18 0.70 1.81
CA GLU A 122 -17.34 2.07 2.30
C GLU A 122 -18.57 2.76 1.67
N GLN A 123 -18.77 2.61 0.35
CA GLN A 123 -19.95 3.12 -0.34
C GLN A 123 -21.26 2.48 0.15
N LYS A 124 -21.24 1.17 0.44
CA LYS A 124 -22.42 0.49 1.00
C LYS A 124 -22.71 0.95 2.42
N LEU A 125 -21.67 1.10 3.24
CA LEU A 125 -21.79 1.54 4.62
C LEU A 125 -22.40 2.95 4.70
N THR A 126 -21.84 3.89 3.94
CA THR A 126 -22.40 5.27 3.85
C THR A 126 -23.84 5.27 3.36
N THR A 127 -24.19 4.43 2.38
CA THR A 127 -25.58 4.29 1.92
C THR A 127 -26.51 3.77 3.02
N MET A 128 -26.06 2.80 3.81
CA MET A 128 -26.83 2.24 4.92
C MET A 128 -27.00 3.25 6.06
N GLU A 129 -25.96 4.02 6.38
CA GLU A 129 -26.03 5.11 7.37
C GLU A 129 -27.02 6.20 6.96
N MET A 130 -27.04 6.59 5.68
CA MET A 130 -28.03 7.55 5.17
C MET A 130 -29.45 7.01 5.30
N LYS A 131 -29.67 5.73 4.95
CA LYS A 131 -30.98 5.09 5.10
C LYS A 131 -31.41 5.00 6.56
N HIS A 132 -30.49 4.65 7.46
CA HIS A 132 -30.76 4.59 8.89
C HIS A 132 -31.17 5.95 9.43
N THR A 133 -30.42 7.00 9.07
CA THR A 133 -30.72 8.37 9.46
C THR A 133 -32.10 8.81 8.96
N ASP A 134 -32.44 8.53 7.69
CA ASP A 134 -33.77 8.85 7.15
C ASP A 134 -34.90 8.08 7.87
N LEU A 135 -34.68 6.81 8.22
CA LEU A 135 -35.64 6.03 9.00
C LEU A 135 -35.81 6.58 10.42
N GLU A 136 -34.72 6.94 11.10
CA GLU A 136 -34.77 7.57 12.41
C GLU A 136 -35.49 8.92 12.38
N ASP A 137 -35.22 9.73 11.36
CA ASP A 137 -35.90 11.01 11.16
C ASP A 137 -37.39 10.80 10.90
N ARG A 138 -37.77 9.87 10.02
CA ARG A 138 -39.17 9.51 9.77
C ARG A 138 -39.87 9.03 11.04
N ALA A 139 -39.20 8.20 11.84
CA ALA A 139 -39.74 7.72 13.11
C ALA A 139 -39.92 8.85 14.14
N ARG A 140 -39.12 9.92 14.06
CA ARG A 140 -39.18 11.07 14.98
C ARG A 140 -40.06 12.22 14.50
N ARG A 141 -40.41 12.30 13.21
CA ARG A 141 -41.22 13.41 12.63
C ARG A 141 -42.52 13.67 13.38
N ASN A 142 -43.15 12.62 13.90
CA ASN A 142 -44.42 12.72 14.62
C ASN A 142 -44.25 12.77 16.15
N ASN A 143 -43.01 12.82 16.65
CA ASN A 143 -42.72 12.80 18.08
C ASN A 143 -42.43 14.21 18.59
N LEU A 144 -43.32 14.75 19.41
CA LEU A 144 -43.10 16.03 20.09
C LEU A 144 -42.35 15.80 21.41
N ARG A 145 -41.19 16.46 21.57
CA ARG A 145 -40.44 16.46 22.84
C ARG A 145 -40.75 17.71 23.65
N ILE A 146 -41.57 17.56 24.68
CA ILE A 146 -41.92 18.64 25.62
C ILE A 146 -40.89 18.61 26.78
N ARG A 147 -40.24 19.74 27.04
CA ARG A 147 -39.29 19.91 28.16
C ARG A 147 -39.91 20.77 29.25
N GLY A 148 -39.47 20.58 30.50
CA GLY A 148 -39.92 21.39 31.65
C GLY A 148 -41.23 20.91 32.28
N ILE A 149 -41.64 19.66 32.02
CA ILE A 149 -42.74 19.04 32.77
C ILE A 149 -42.23 18.75 34.19
N PRO A 150 -42.91 19.21 35.25
CA PRO A 150 -42.49 18.94 36.62
C PRO A 150 -42.58 17.44 36.93
N GLU A 151 -41.54 16.91 37.58
CA GLU A 151 -41.42 15.48 37.92
C GLU A 151 -42.52 14.98 38.87
N THR A 152 -43.24 15.89 39.53
CA THR A 152 -44.41 15.57 40.36
C THR A 152 -45.59 15.03 39.55
N VAL A 153 -45.60 15.22 38.23
CA VAL A 153 -46.67 14.71 37.35
C VAL A 153 -46.41 13.25 37.04
N LEU A 154 -47.26 12.38 37.58
CA LEU A 154 -47.21 10.95 37.30
C LEU A 154 -47.52 10.65 35.81
N PRO A 155 -46.98 9.56 35.25
CA PRO A 155 -47.21 9.17 33.84
C PRO A 155 -48.69 9.08 33.47
N GLU A 156 -49.51 8.59 34.40
CA GLU A 156 -50.96 8.44 34.26
C GLU A 156 -51.67 9.80 34.06
N ASN A 157 -51.15 10.85 34.68
CA ASN A 157 -51.71 12.20 34.64
C ASN A 157 -51.06 13.08 33.54
N LEU A 158 -50.04 12.58 32.85
CA LEU A 158 -49.30 13.32 31.85
C LEU A 158 -50.18 13.79 30.70
N GLN A 159 -51.13 12.94 30.25
CA GLN A 159 -52.03 13.30 29.16
C GLN A 159 -52.92 14.50 29.53
N VAL A 160 -53.45 14.50 30.75
CA VAL A 160 -54.31 15.58 31.25
C VAL A 160 -53.51 16.87 31.39
N TYR A 161 -52.30 16.79 31.93
CA TYR A 161 -51.40 17.94 32.07
C TYR A 161 -51.03 18.55 30.72
N VAL A 162 -50.62 17.73 29.74
CA VAL A 162 -50.27 18.21 28.38
C VAL A 162 -51.48 18.82 27.67
N ARG A 163 -52.68 18.23 27.80
CA ARG A 163 -53.91 18.82 27.25
C ARG A 163 -54.22 20.18 27.88
N GLY A 164 -54.10 20.31 29.20
CA GLY A 164 -54.30 21.59 29.88
C GLY A 164 -53.30 22.66 29.41
N LEU A 165 -52.03 22.28 29.24
CA LEU A 165 -50.98 23.17 28.75
C LEU A 165 -51.24 23.62 27.30
N LEU A 166 -51.64 22.70 26.43
CA LEU A 166 -52.01 23.04 25.04
C LEU A 166 -53.28 23.90 24.99
N GLN A 167 -54.27 23.63 25.83
CA GLN A 167 -55.51 24.41 25.87
C GLN A 167 -55.27 25.85 26.36
N ALA A 168 -54.34 26.04 27.29
CA ALA A 168 -53.97 27.36 27.79
C ALA A 168 -53.18 28.19 26.77
N HIS A 169 -52.35 27.57 25.93
CA HIS A 169 -51.41 28.29 25.05
C HIS A 169 -51.76 28.26 23.56
N ALA A 170 -52.51 27.25 23.10
CA ALA A 170 -52.87 27.05 21.70
C ALA A 170 -54.25 26.37 21.56
N PRO A 171 -55.34 27.05 21.97
CA PRO A 171 -56.69 26.46 21.98
C PRO A 171 -57.17 26.05 20.58
N ASP A 172 -56.73 26.73 19.53
CA ASP A 172 -57.15 26.49 18.15
C ASP A 172 -56.71 25.12 17.60
N ILE A 173 -55.63 24.56 18.14
CA ILE A 173 -55.06 23.27 17.69
C ILE A 173 -55.90 22.09 18.20
N LEU A 174 -56.57 22.26 19.35
CA LEU A 174 -57.36 21.20 19.98
C LEU A 174 -58.74 21.01 19.34
N ALA A 175 -59.20 21.95 18.51
CA ALA A 175 -60.52 21.90 17.89
C ALA A 175 -60.65 20.80 16.81
N GLY A 176 -59.55 20.17 16.37
CA GLY A 176 -59.59 19.21 15.27
C GLY A 176 -58.64 18.01 15.33
N MET A 177 -57.86 17.81 16.40
CA MET A 177 -56.80 16.78 16.41
C MET A 177 -56.91 15.79 17.60
N LEU A 178 -56.91 14.49 17.28
CA LEU A 178 -56.77 13.42 18.27
C LEU A 178 -55.29 13.26 18.65
N LEU A 179 -54.91 13.78 19.81
CA LEU A 179 -53.57 13.61 20.36
C LEU A 179 -53.48 12.32 21.18
N ILE A 180 -52.66 11.38 20.71
CA ILE A 180 -52.23 10.21 21.46
C ILE A 180 -50.92 10.58 22.16
N VAL A 181 -50.91 10.55 23.49
CA VAL A 181 -49.74 10.88 24.31
C VAL A 181 -49.25 9.60 24.98
N GLU A 182 -48.14 9.06 24.49
CA GLU A 182 -47.47 7.90 25.08
C GLU A 182 -46.21 8.34 25.82
N CYS A 183 -46.06 7.90 27.07
CA CYS A 183 -44.87 8.16 27.87
C CYS A 183 -43.86 7.03 27.66
N THR A 184 -42.87 7.23 26.79
CA THR A 184 -41.85 6.21 26.47
C THR A 184 -40.65 6.22 27.43
N GLY A 185 -40.79 6.83 28.62
CA GLY A 185 -39.67 7.16 29.52
C GLY A 185 -39.62 6.44 30.87
N CYS A 186 -40.58 5.57 31.22
CA CYS A 186 -40.59 4.88 32.51
C CYS A 186 -40.23 3.40 32.33
N HIS A 187 -38.96 3.07 32.61
CA HIS A 187 -38.34 1.74 32.77
C HIS A 187 -38.58 0.65 31.69
N ASP A 188 -37.52 0.40 30.90
CA ASP A 188 -37.02 -0.91 30.44
C ASP A 188 -37.94 -1.90 29.68
N HIS A 189 -39.02 -1.46 29.05
CA HIS A 189 -39.66 -2.24 28.00
C HIS A 189 -39.92 -1.39 26.75
N SER A 190 -39.04 -1.55 25.76
CA SER A 190 -39.22 -0.98 24.42
C SER A 190 -40.32 -1.74 23.67
N SER A 191 -41.58 -1.36 23.90
CA SER A 191 -42.71 -1.77 23.06
C SER A 191 -42.97 -0.67 22.03
N TYR A 192 -42.50 -0.89 20.80
CA TYR A 192 -42.86 -0.05 19.67
C TYR A 192 -44.34 -0.29 19.31
N LEU A 193 -45.20 0.69 19.54
CA LEU A 193 -46.54 0.71 18.95
C LEU A 193 -46.44 1.36 17.56
N THR A 194 -46.40 0.52 16.55
CA THR A 194 -46.65 0.91 15.15
C THR A 194 -48.06 1.50 15.02
N LEU A 195 -48.15 2.75 14.58
CA LEU A 195 -49.39 3.31 14.03
C LEU A 195 -49.90 2.38 12.91
N PRO A 196 -51.20 2.03 12.89
CA PRO A 196 -51.77 1.31 11.75
C PRO A 196 -51.56 2.15 10.49
N HIS A 197 -50.70 1.67 9.60
CA HIS A 197 -50.60 2.17 8.24
C HIS A 197 -51.93 1.89 7.54
N GLY A 198 -52.78 2.91 7.47
CA GLY A 198 -54.10 2.77 6.88
C GLY A 198 -54.95 4.00 7.08
N MET A 199 -54.50 5.14 6.56
CA MET A 199 -55.39 6.12 5.92
C MET A 199 -54.52 7.13 5.16
N CYS A 200 -54.81 7.21 3.86
CA CYS A 200 -54.08 7.87 2.78
C CYS A 200 -53.77 9.35 3.03
#